data_AF-A0A397JLJ1-F1
#
_entry.id   AF-A0A397JLJ1-F1
#
_cell.length_a   1.000
_cell.length_b   1.000
_cell.length_c   1.000
_cell.angle_alpha   90.00
_cell.angle_beta   90.00
_cell.angle_gamma   90.00
#
_symmetry.space_group_name_H-M   'P 1'
#
loop_
_entity.id
_entity.type
_entity.pdbx_description
1 polymer ?
#
loop_
_entity_poly.entity_id
_entity_poly.type
_entity_poly.pdbx_seq_one_letter_code
_entity_poly.pdbx_strand_id
1 'polypeptide(L)'
;MNQKITFATVLVAFSVFFICFTNATPVEFSPRKPGAVAFADFTKKVTGRITITELWNTCVRITGQFNTGFPDRTHKYEYQLSGEEKGLISNDIIFPPGTAPFEKDIQGRTVEYFVGKTLSIFCNGVVIEEVQKKFLYKKLNSNCALRKLEREIWIQEPIYGSAKGASIGHSQ
;
A
#
# COMPACT_ATOMS: atom_id res chain seq x y z
N MET A 1 42.08 -54.57 -5.83
CA MET A 1 40.87 -53.74 -6.05
C MET A 1 41.18 -52.78 -7.20
N ASN A 2 40.52 -52.92 -8.35
CA ASN A 2 40.86 -52.17 -9.57
C ASN A 2 40.56 -50.68 -9.38
N GLN A 3 41.59 -49.86 -9.16
CA GLN A 3 41.53 -48.41 -8.97
C GLN A 3 40.68 -47.69 -10.03
N LYS A 4 40.65 -48.22 -11.27
CA LYS A 4 39.83 -47.74 -12.38
C LYS A 4 38.32 -47.93 -12.15
N ILE A 5 37.92 -49.04 -11.52
CA ILE A 5 36.52 -49.34 -11.22
C ILE A 5 36.02 -48.43 -10.09
N THR A 6 36.83 -48.24 -9.04
CA THR A 6 36.48 -47.38 -7.90
C THR A 6 36.30 -45.92 -8.30
N PHE A 7 37.12 -45.42 -9.23
CA PHE A 7 37.00 -44.04 -9.72
C PHE A 7 35.70 -43.83 -10.51
N ALA A 8 35.33 -44.78 -11.36
CA ALA A 8 34.10 -44.71 -12.15
C ALA A 8 32.85 -44.75 -11.27
N THR A 9 32.82 -45.58 -10.22
CA THR A 9 31.67 -45.64 -9.30
C THR A 9 31.51 -44.37 -8.48
N VAL A 10 32.61 -43.75 -8.03
CA VAL A 10 32.54 -42.47 -7.29
C VAL A 10 32.01 -41.36 -8.19
N LEU A 11 32.42 -41.31 -9.46
CA LEU A 11 31.98 -40.29 -10.40
C LEU A 11 30.47 -40.42 -10.73
N VAL A 12 30.00 -41.65 -10.94
CA VAL A 12 28.57 -41.95 -11.14
C VAL A 12 27.77 -41.56 -9.89
N ALA A 13 28.23 -41.93 -8.69
CA ALA A 13 27.56 -41.57 -7.44
C ALA A 13 27.48 -40.04 -7.24
N PHE A 14 28.56 -39.31 -7.54
CA PHE A 14 28.59 -37.84 -7.47
C PHE A 14 27.63 -37.21 -8.48
N SER A 15 27.55 -37.73 -9.71
CA SER A 15 26.66 -37.21 -10.73
C SER A 15 25.18 -37.41 -10.39
N VAL A 16 24.80 -38.56 -9.81
CA VAL A 16 23.43 -38.79 -9.33
C VAL A 16 23.08 -37.85 -8.16
N PHE A 17 24.04 -37.62 -7.25
CA PHE A 17 23.85 -36.70 -6.12
C PHE A 17 23.60 -35.27 -6.60
N PHE A 18 24.36 -34.78 -7.58
CA PHE A 18 24.15 -33.45 -8.16
C PHE A 18 22.79 -33.31 -8.87
N ILE A 19 22.33 -34.35 -9.58
CA ILE A 19 21.01 -34.34 -10.24
C ILE A 19 19.88 -34.34 -9.20
N CYS A 20 20.01 -35.08 -8.10
CA CYS A 20 19.02 -35.08 -7.02
C CYS A 20 18.96 -33.74 -6.28
N PHE A 21 20.09 -33.09 -6.01
CA PHE A 21 20.12 -31.78 -5.34
C PHE A 21 19.71 -30.61 -6.24
N THR A 22 19.96 -30.67 -7.55
CA THR A 22 19.50 -29.64 -8.49
C THR A 22 17.99 -29.68 -8.70
N ASN A 23 17.35 -30.86 -8.66
CA ASN A 23 15.90 -31.00 -8.72
C ASN A 23 15.19 -30.81 -7.36
N ALA A 24 15.91 -30.88 -6.24
CA ALA A 24 15.36 -30.68 -4.90
C ALA A 24 15.39 -29.23 -4.41
N THR A 25 15.45 -28.25 -5.32
CA THR A 25 15.30 -26.85 -4.92
C THR A 25 13.85 -26.41 -5.10
N PRO A 26 13.02 -26.37 -4.02
CA PRO A 26 11.93 -25.42 -4.01
C PRO A 26 12.57 -24.04 -3.77
N VAL A 27 13.10 -23.42 -4.82
CA VAL A 27 13.43 -21.99 -4.77
C VAL A 27 12.12 -21.20 -4.91
N GLU A 28 11.26 -21.31 -3.90
CA GLU A 28 10.18 -20.34 -3.67
C GLU A 28 10.41 -19.56 -2.37
N PHE A 29 11.68 -19.34 -2.01
CA PHE A 29 12.06 -18.38 -0.99
C PHE A 29 12.85 -17.22 -1.60
N SER A 30 12.36 -16.65 -2.71
CA SER A 30 12.56 -15.21 -2.85
C SER A 30 11.67 -14.58 -1.78
N PRO A 31 12.21 -13.94 -0.73
CA PRO A 31 11.37 -13.19 0.19
C PRO A 31 10.62 -12.18 -0.68
N ARG A 32 9.29 -12.33 -0.79
CA ARG A 32 8.47 -11.32 -1.46
C ARG A 32 8.83 -10.00 -0.81
N LYS A 33 9.47 -9.12 -1.58
CA LYS A 33 9.94 -7.84 -1.07
C LYS A 33 8.70 -7.02 -0.73
N PRO A 34 8.47 -6.68 0.55
CA PRO A 34 7.39 -5.80 0.92
C PRO A 34 7.63 -4.42 0.32
N GLY A 35 6.57 -3.62 0.30
CA GLY A 35 6.62 -2.26 -0.23
C GLY A 35 5.79 -2.04 -1.48
N ALA A 36 4.91 -2.99 -1.85
CA ALA A 36 3.74 -2.62 -2.63
C ALA A 36 2.81 -1.78 -1.73
N VAL A 37 2.40 -0.63 -2.25
CA VAL A 37 1.49 0.28 -1.56
C VAL A 37 0.38 0.66 -2.51
N ALA A 38 -0.78 0.91 -1.94
CA ALA A 38 -2.02 0.96 -2.64
C ALA A 38 -2.95 1.95 -1.89
N PHE A 39 -3.65 2.83 -2.60
CA PHE A 39 -4.53 3.83 -1.99
C PHE A 39 -5.96 3.78 -2.56
N ALA A 40 -6.93 4.08 -1.70
CA ALA A 40 -8.30 4.40 -2.07
C ALA A 40 -8.65 5.79 -1.50
N ASP A 41 -8.85 6.75 -2.40
CA ASP A 41 -9.17 8.13 -2.07
C ASP A 41 -10.69 8.36 -2.17
N PHE A 42 -11.26 8.92 -1.12
CA PHE A 42 -12.66 9.27 -1.01
C PHE A 42 -12.75 10.80 -1.07
N THR A 43 -13.49 11.33 -2.04
CA THR A 43 -13.51 12.78 -2.33
C THR A 43 -14.91 13.36 -2.49
N LYS A 44 -15.96 12.59 -2.23
CA LYS A 44 -17.36 12.99 -2.45
C LYS A 44 -18.10 13.10 -1.12
N LYS A 45 -19.07 12.22 -0.83
CA LYS A 45 -19.89 12.29 0.38
C LYS A 45 -19.09 11.86 1.60
N VAL A 46 -18.33 10.79 1.44
CA VAL A 46 -17.26 10.42 2.37
C VAL A 46 -15.97 11.05 1.83
N THR A 47 -15.19 11.69 2.71
CA THR A 47 -13.86 12.18 2.37
C THR A 47 -12.81 11.53 3.27
N GLY A 48 -11.66 11.19 2.71
CA GLY A 48 -10.60 10.49 3.44
C GLY A 48 -9.74 9.62 2.54
N ARG A 49 -8.84 8.87 3.15
CA ARG A 49 -7.93 7.97 2.45
C ARG A 49 -7.80 6.67 3.22
N ILE A 50 -7.85 5.57 2.49
CA ILE A 50 -7.38 4.27 2.94
C ILE A 50 -6.08 3.96 2.23
N THR A 51 -5.07 3.56 3.00
CA THR A 51 -3.77 3.10 2.53
C THR A 51 -3.63 1.62 2.86
N ILE A 52 -3.20 0.86 1.87
CA ILE A 52 -2.95 -0.57 1.97
C ILE A 52 -1.47 -0.79 1.66
N THR A 53 -0.74 -1.33 2.63
CA THR A 53 0.70 -1.58 2.54
C THR A 53 0.97 -3.07 2.69
N GLU A 54 1.68 -3.65 1.73
CA GLU A 54 2.14 -5.03 1.83
C GLU A 54 3.34 -5.10 2.79
N LEU A 55 3.18 -5.90 3.85
CA LEU A 55 4.19 -6.23 4.84
C LEU A 55 4.83 -7.58 4.51
N TRP A 56 5.81 -7.99 5.32
CA TRP A 56 6.41 -9.32 5.23
C TRP A 56 5.37 -10.43 5.47
N ASN A 57 5.70 -11.66 5.05
CA ASN A 57 4.93 -12.88 5.32
C ASN A 57 3.49 -12.91 4.76
N THR A 58 3.24 -12.28 3.60
CA THR A 58 1.90 -12.24 2.99
C THR A 58 0.87 -11.61 3.94
N CYS A 59 1.28 -10.54 4.60
CA CYS A 59 0.43 -9.71 5.44
C CYS A 59 0.23 -8.36 4.76
N VAL A 60 -0.98 -7.82 4.87
CA VAL A 60 -1.30 -6.48 4.39
C VAL A 60 -1.82 -5.66 5.55
N ARG A 61 -1.25 -4.47 5.73
CA ARG A 61 -1.70 -3.47 6.68
C ARG A 61 -2.58 -2.45 5.99
N ILE A 62 -3.80 -2.32 6.48
CA ILE A 62 -4.76 -1.31 6.06
C ILE A 62 -4.77 -0.21 7.11
N THR A 63 -4.40 1.00 6.74
CA THR A 63 -4.57 2.19 7.56
C THR A 63 -5.54 3.15 6.89
N GLY A 64 -6.25 3.95 7.65
CA GLY A 64 -7.11 4.95 7.05
C GLY A 64 -7.70 5.90 8.07
N GLN A 65 -8.26 6.98 7.52
CA GLN A 65 -9.07 7.94 8.26
C GLN A 65 -10.06 8.57 7.30
N PHE A 66 -11.30 8.74 7.76
CA PHE A 66 -12.30 9.53 7.07
C PHE A 66 -12.48 10.86 7.79
N ASN A 67 -12.39 11.95 7.05
CA ASN A 67 -12.57 13.31 7.56
C ASN A 67 -14.05 13.71 7.60
N THR A 68 -14.85 13.19 6.66
CA THR A 68 -16.30 13.44 6.58
C THR A 68 -17.07 12.19 6.16
N GLY A 69 -18.40 12.23 6.27
CA GLY A 69 -19.31 11.17 5.80
C GLY A 69 -19.95 10.35 6.93
N PHE A 70 -19.62 10.68 8.19
CA PHE A 70 -20.12 10.05 9.39
C PHE A 70 -20.71 11.12 10.34
N PRO A 71 -21.90 11.66 10.05
CA PRO A 71 -22.48 12.77 10.81
C PRO A 71 -22.87 12.44 12.26
N ASP A 72 -23.04 11.15 12.59
CA ASP A 72 -23.44 10.70 13.92
C ASP A 72 -23.02 9.24 14.17
N ARG A 73 -23.12 8.80 15.43
CA ARG A 73 -22.85 7.42 15.89
C ARG A 73 -24.10 6.55 16.01
N THR A 74 -25.27 7.10 15.70
CA THR A 74 -26.56 6.41 15.89
C THR A 74 -26.89 5.50 14.71
N HIS A 75 -26.43 5.87 13.52
CA HIS A 75 -26.60 5.07 12.33
C HIS A 75 -25.67 3.85 12.29
N LYS A 76 -26.13 2.80 11.60
CA LYS A 76 -25.36 1.59 11.35
C LYS A 76 -24.51 1.77 10.09
N TYR A 77 -23.19 1.85 10.25
CA TYR A 77 -22.26 1.95 9.13
C TYR A 77 -21.61 0.60 8.82
N GLU A 78 -21.57 0.26 7.53
CA GLU A 78 -20.97 -0.98 7.05
C GLU A 78 -20.07 -0.68 5.86
N TYR A 79 -19.08 -1.54 5.63
CA TYR A 79 -18.24 -1.51 4.42
C TYR A 79 -18.35 -2.84 3.69
N GLN A 80 -18.18 -2.81 2.38
CA GLN A 80 -18.12 -4.01 1.57
C GLN A 80 -17.06 -3.89 0.50
N LEU A 81 -16.19 -4.90 0.42
CA LEU A 81 -15.30 -5.10 -0.70
C LEU A 81 -16.02 -6.00 -1.72
N SER A 82 -15.95 -5.66 -3.01
CA SER A 82 -16.62 -6.43 -4.06
C SER A 82 -16.28 -7.92 -3.99
N GLY A 83 -17.32 -8.77 -3.91
CA GLY A 83 -17.20 -10.23 -3.79
C GLY A 83 -16.99 -10.74 -2.36
N GLU A 84 -17.04 -9.87 -1.35
CA GLU A 84 -16.92 -10.23 0.07
C GLU A 84 -18.19 -9.86 0.85
N GLU A 85 -18.33 -10.45 2.03
CA GLU A 85 -19.40 -10.09 2.97
C GLU A 85 -19.21 -8.68 3.54
N LYS A 86 -20.33 -8.09 4.00
CA LYS A 86 -20.31 -6.77 4.64
C LYS A 86 -19.64 -6.85 6.00
N GLY A 87 -18.71 -5.93 6.26
CA GLY A 87 -18.13 -5.70 7.58
C GLY A 87 -18.80 -4.52 8.27
N LEU A 88 -18.98 -4.63 9.58
CA LEU A 88 -19.47 -3.52 10.40
C LEU A 88 -18.33 -2.53 10.70
N ILE A 89 -18.61 -1.23 10.62
CA ILE A 89 -17.74 -0.17 11.14
C ILE A 89 -18.14 0.07 12.59
N SER A 90 -17.20 -0.06 13.54
CA SER A 90 -17.50 0.17 14.95
C SER A 90 -17.88 1.63 15.20
N ASN A 91 -18.91 1.86 16.01
CA ASN A 91 -19.31 3.19 16.44
C ASN A 91 -18.24 3.87 17.33
N ASP A 92 -17.35 3.10 17.95
CA ASP A 92 -16.29 3.60 18.81
C ASP A 92 -15.23 4.40 18.04
N ILE A 93 -15.06 4.09 16.75
CA ILE A 93 -14.11 4.79 15.88
C ILE A 93 -14.74 5.96 15.12
N ILE A 94 -16.05 6.17 15.24
CA ILE A 94 -16.74 7.28 14.57
C ILE A 94 -16.64 8.52 15.46
N PHE A 95 -16.05 9.59 14.95
CA PHE A 95 -15.97 10.90 15.61
C PHE A 95 -16.50 11.93 14.62
N PRO A 96 -17.81 12.26 14.70
CA PRO A 96 -18.43 13.11 13.71
C PRO A 96 -17.66 14.42 13.49
N PRO A 97 -17.50 14.86 12.23
CA PRO A 97 -18.18 14.34 11.02
C PRO A 97 -17.49 13.14 10.35
N GLY A 98 -16.45 12.55 10.95
CA GLY A 98 -15.60 11.52 10.35
C GLY A 98 -15.29 10.35 11.30
N THR A 99 -14.07 9.81 11.20
CA THR A 99 -13.57 8.72 12.03
C THR A 99 -12.23 9.06 12.68
N ALA A 100 -11.90 8.36 13.77
CA ALA A 100 -10.53 8.25 14.23
C ALA A 100 -9.68 7.51 13.18
N PRO A 101 -8.36 7.71 13.17
CA PRO A 101 -7.44 6.86 12.43
C PRO A 101 -7.60 5.40 12.86
N PHE A 102 -7.61 4.48 11.89
CA PHE A 102 -7.69 3.05 12.15
C PHE A 102 -6.57 2.31 11.44
N GLU A 103 -6.21 1.16 12.00
CA GLU A 103 -5.22 0.22 11.47
C GLU A 103 -5.78 -1.21 11.60
N LYS A 104 -5.62 -2.01 10.55
CA LYS A 104 -5.99 -3.44 10.55
C LYS A 104 -5.02 -4.23 9.69
N ASP A 105 -4.48 -5.30 10.27
CA ASP A 105 -3.63 -6.25 9.56
C ASP A 105 -4.47 -7.44 9.07
N ILE A 106 -4.25 -7.84 7.82
CA ILE A 106 -4.89 -8.98 7.17
C ILE A 106 -3.82 -9.96 6.70
N GLN A 107 -3.83 -11.15 7.29
CA GLN A 107 -2.91 -12.24 6.96
C GLN A 107 -3.38 -12.99 5.71
N GLY A 108 -2.44 -13.56 4.95
CA GLY A 108 -2.72 -14.40 3.78
C GLY A 108 -3.25 -13.64 2.56
N ARG A 109 -3.13 -12.32 2.53
CA ARG A 109 -3.54 -11.47 1.39
C ARG A 109 -2.35 -10.61 0.93
N THR A 110 -2.40 -10.18 -0.33
CA THR A 110 -1.45 -9.24 -0.93
C THR A 110 -2.17 -7.97 -1.37
N VAL A 111 -1.42 -6.91 -1.67
CA VAL A 111 -2.00 -5.69 -2.25
C VAL A 111 -2.78 -5.99 -3.55
N GLU A 112 -2.28 -6.91 -4.37
CA GLU A 112 -2.90 -7.32 -5.64
C GLU A 112 -4.35 -7.83 -5.47
N TYR A 113 -4.67 -8.46 -4.34
CA TYR A 113 -6.02 -8.91 -4.05
C TYR A 113 -7.03 -7.74 -3.90
N PHE A 114 -6.57 -6.57 -3.46
CA PHE A 114 -7.41 -5.38 -3.32
C PHE A 114 -7.46 -4.55 -4.60
N VAL A 115 -6.42 -4.63 -5.45
CA VAL A 115 -6.34 -3.92 -6.73
C VAL A 115 -7.51 -4.31 -7.63
N GLY A 116 -8.26 -3.31 -8.11
CA GLY A 116 -9.39 -3.52 -9.03
C GLY A 116 -10.70 -3.93 -8.35
N LYS A 117 -10.68 -4.18 -7.03
CA LYS A 117 -11.91 -4.35 -6.25
C LYS A 117 -12.53 -3.00 -5.93
N THR A 118 -13.85 -3.03 -5.76
CA THR A 118 -14.64 -1.85 -5.39
C THR A 118 -14.90 -1.88 -3.89
N LEU A 119 -14.67 -0.75 -3.21
CA LEU A 119 -15.03 -0.56 -1.81
C LEU A 119 -16.27 0.33 -1.72
N SER A 120 -17.32 -0.20 -1.11
CA SER A 120 -18.59 0.49 -0.86
C SER A 120 -18.77 0.74 0.63
N ILE A 121 -19.26 1.92 0.99
CA ILE A 121 -19.65 2.27 2.36
C ILE A 121 -21.17 2.43 2.39
N PHE A 122 -21.79 1.86 3.42
CA PHE A 122 -23.23 1.87 3.63
C PHE A 122 -23.59 2.58 4.93
N CYS A 123 -24.73 3.26 4.93
CA CYS A 123 -25.40 3.77 6.11
C CYS A 123 -26.83 3.21 6.14
N ASN A 124 -27.17 2.47 7.18
CA ASN A 124 -28.46 1.78 7.34
C ASN A 124 -28.86 0.95 6.09
N GLY A 125 -27.90 0.28 5.49
CA GLY A 125 -28.11 -0.57 4.30
C GLY A 125 -28.12 0.18 2.95
N VAL A 126 -28.10 1.52 2.94
CA VAL A 126 -28.03 2.32 1.72
C VAL A 126 -26.58 2.67 1.41
N VAL A 127 -26.16 2.50 0.14
CA VAL A 127 -24.81 2.91 -0.30
C VAL A 127 -24.68 4.43 -0.21
N ILE A 128 -23.71 4.91 0.57
CA ILE A 128 -23.40 6.35 0.67
C ILE A 128 -22.22 6.75 -0.21
N GLU A 129 -21.27 5.84 -0.46
CA GLU A 129 -20.11 6.09 -1.30
C GLU A 129 -19.58 4.78 -1.88
N GLU A 130 -19.08 4.83 -3.12
CA GLU A 130 -18.48 3.70 -3.82
C GLU A 130 -17.22 4.16 -4.55
N VAL A 131 -16.09 3.51 -4.30
CA VAL A 131 -14.80 3.83 -4.92
C VAL A 131 -14.24 2.59 -5.62
N GLN A 132 -14.05 2.71 -6.94
CA GLN A 132 -13.59 1.62 -7.82
C GLN A 132 -12.08 1.63 -8.13
N LYS A 133 -11.35 2.74 -7.92
CA LYS A 133 -9.99 2.93 -8.46
C LYS A 133 -9.17 3.79 -7.49
N LYS A 134 -7.85 3.65 -7.30
CA LYS A 134 -6.76 3.23 -8.19
C LYS A 134 -5.64 2.82 -7.22
N PHE A 135 -5.53 1.53 -6.93
CA PHE A 135 -4.42 1.03 -6.12
C PHE A 135 -3.13 1.21 -6.92
N LEU A 136 -2.49 2.37 -6.74
CA LEU A 136 -1.35 2.82 -7.52
C LEU A 136 -0.14 2.02 -7.09
N TYR A 137 0.06 0.88 -7.75
CA TYR A 137 1.15 -0.05 -7.47
C TYR A 137 2.49 0.65 -7.65
N LYS A 138 3.09 1.07 -6.54
CA LYS A 138 4.48 1.53 -6.52
C LYS A 138 5.32 0.42 -5.93
N LYS A 139 5.90 -0.43 -6.78
CA LYS A 139 6.95 -1.36 -6.34
C LYS A 139 8.14 -0.51 -5.91
N LEU A 140 8.36 -0.36 -4.60
CA LEU A 140 9.57 0.24 -4.08
C LEU A 140 10.75 -0.68 -4.41
N ASN A 141 11.33 -0.48 -5.60
CA ASN A 141 12.52 -1.20 -6.01
C ASN A 141 13.66 -0.79 -5.08
N SER A 142 14.14 -1.75 -4.27
CA SER A 142 15.14 -1.57 -3.22
C SER A 142 16.55 -1.21 -3.72
N ASN A 143 16.69 -0.66 -4.93
CA ASN A 143 17.95 -0.12 -5.48
C ASN A 143 17.83 1.36 -5.92
N CYS A 144 16.69 2.03 -5.68
CA CYS A 144 16.47 3.41 -6.13
C CYS A 144 16.04 4.38 -5.00
N ALA A 145 16.06 3.96 -3.74
CA ALA A 145 15.62 4.77 -2.61
C ALA A 145 16.66 5.80 -2.12
N LEU A 146 17.91 5.74 -2.60
CA LEU A 146 18.98 6.67 -2.21
C LEU A 146 19.25 7.81 -3.22
N ARG A 147 18.48 7.92 -4.31
CA ARG A 147 18.68 9.00 -5.30
C ARG A 147 17.43 9.80 -5.69
N LYS A 148 16.26 9.49 -5.11
CA LYS A 148 15.00 10.15 -5.48
C LYS A 148 14.35 10.97 -4.37
N LEU A 149 14.95 11.01 -3.17
CA LEU A 149 14.49 11.86 -2.07
C LEU A 149 15.12 13.27 -2.05
N GLU A 150 16.13 13.55 -2.88
CA GLU A 150 16.79 14.87 -2.94
C GLU A 150 16.23 15.81 -4.04
N ARG A 151 15.23 15.41 -4.82
CA ARG A 151 14.70 16.25 -5.93
C ARG A 151 13.26 16.73 -5.82
N GLU A 152 12.52 16.38 -4.77
CA GLU A 152 11.13 16.87 -4.58
C GLU A 152 10.92 17.70 -3.31
N ILE A 153 12.00 18.12 -2.65
CA ILE A 153 11.95 19.13 -1.59
C ILE A 153 12.76 20.33 -2.07
N TRP A 154 12.21 21.15 -2.97
CA TRP A 154 12.57 22.55 -3.22
C TRP A 154 11.74 23.06 -4.41
N ILE A 155 10.44 23.30 -4.21
CA ILE A 155 9.73 24.49 -4.71
C ILE A 155 8.56 24.74 -3.73
N GLN A 156 8.87 25.26 -2.55
CA GLN A 156 7.95 26.24 -1.95
C GLN A 156 8.31 27.57 -2.60
N GLU A 157 7.41 28.17 -3.37
CA GLU A 157 7.47 29.60 -3.61
C GLU A 157 6.75 30.30 -2.45
N PRO A 158 7.44 31.11 -1.63
CA PRO A 158 6.82 32.21 -0.92
C PRO A 158 6.96 33.45 -1.79
N ILE A 159 5.88 33.90 -2.44
CA ILE A 159 5.85 35.26 -2.98
C ILE A 159 5.26 36.17 -1.90
N TYR A 160 6.14 36.72 -1.07
CA TYR A 160 5.89 37.96 -0.36
C TYR A 160 7.07 38.92 -0.56
N GLY A 161 6.78 40.03 -1.26
CA GLY A 161 7.36 41.34 -1.00
C GLY A 161 8.50 41.82 -1.90
N SER A 162 8.27 42.91 -2.64
CA SER A 162 9.27 43.99 -2.69
C SER A 162 8.63 45.34 -3.03
N ALA A 163 8.48 46.16 -1.98
CA ALA A 163 8.43 47.61 -2.08
C ALA A 163 9.87 48.14 -2.01
N LYS A 164 10.28 48.92 -3.02
CA LYS A 164 11.36 49.92 -3.03
C LYS A 164 11.02 50.86 -4.19
N GLY A 165 11.11 52.17 -4.15
CA GLY A 165 11.72 53.11 -3.23
C GLY A 165 11.79 54.44 -3.98
N ALA A 166 11.68 55.54 -3.24
CA ALA A 166 11.64 56.91 -3.75
C ALA A 166 12.89 57.32 -4.56
N SER A 167 12.70 58.23 -5.51
CA SER A 167 13.70 59.23 -5.89
C SER A 167 13.01 60.60 -6.15
N ILE A 168 13.70 61.64 -5.68
CA ILE A 168 13.33 63.06 -5.65
C ILE A 168 13.92 63.73 -6.89
N GLY A 169 13.26 64.75 -7.48
CA GLY A 169 13.91 65.63 -8.47
C GLY A 169 13.02 66.65 -9.20
N HIS A 170 13.00 67.88 -8.67
CA HIS A 170 12.69 69.23 -9.19
C HIS A 170 12.41 69.56 -10.69
N SER A 171 11.56 70.61 -10.84
CA SER A 171 11.54 71.71 -11.84
C SER A 171 11.10 71.33 -13.27
N GLN A 172 10.19 72.04 -13.97
CA GLN A 172 9.78 73.45 -14.00
C GLN A 172 8.26 73.60 -14.04
#